data_AF-A0A2W6WK99-F1
#
_entry.id   AF-A0A2W6WK99-F1
#
_cell.length_a   1.000
_cell.length_b   1.000
_cell.length_c   1.000
_cell.angle_alpha   90.00
_cell.angle_beta   90.00
_cell.angle_gamma   90.00
#
_symmetry.space_group_name_H-M   'P 1'
#
loop_
_entity.id
_entity.type
_entity.pdbx_description
1 polymer ?
#
loop_
_entity_poly.entity_id
_entity_poly.type
_entity_poly.pdbx_seq_one_letter_code
_entity_poly.pdbx_strand_id
1 'polypeptide(L)' 'PATISFVADVAQFTPKTVETQSERQKLMFRVRARIDPKLLQRHIAMVKTGLPGMAYVRIDSDTPWPQKLANVVKE' A
#
# COMPACT_ATOMS: atom_id res chain seq x y z
N PRO A 1 1.74 6.83 -10.53
CA PRO A 1 1.32 7.15 -9.14
C PRO A 1 0.13 6.29 -8.67
N ALA A 2 0.02 6.00 -7.37
CA ALA A 2 -1.10 5.27 -6.78
C ALA A 2 -1.89 6.15 -5.80
N THR A 3 -3.20 5.98 -5.76
CA THR A 3 -4.11 6.67 -4.83
C THR A 3 -4.71 5.67 -3.85
N ILE A 4 -4.78 6.01 -2.58
CA ILE A 4 -5.45 5.17 -1.58
C ILE A 4 -6.96 5.37 -1.74
N SER A 5 -7.67 4.30 -2.09
CA SER A 5 -9.12 4.34 -2.31
C SER A 5 -9.90 3.81 -1.11
N PHE A 6 -9.26 3.10 -0.19
CA PHE A 6 -9.91 2.51 0.97
C PHE A 6 -8.92 2.29 2.10
N VAL A 7 -9.33 2.66 3.31
CA VAL A 7 -8.67 2.32 4.57
C VAL A 7 -9.74 1.65 5.42
N ALA A 8 -9.49 0.42 5.87
CA ALA A 8 -10.42 -0.26 6.78
C ALA A 8 -10.44 0.46 8.13
N ASP A 9 -11.63 0.80 8.61
CA ASP A 9 -11.85 1.42 9.93
C ASP A 9 -11.68 0.41 11.09
N VAL A 10 -12.01 -0.85 10.84
CA VAL A 10 -11.95 -1.91 11.85
C VAL A 10 -10.66 -2.70 11.71
N ALA A 11 -9.82 -2.67 12.74
CA ALA A 11 -8.68 -3.56 12.86
C ALA A 11 -9.17 -5.00 13.00
N GLN A 12 -9.02 -5.80 11.95
CA GLN A 12 -9.42 -7.21 11.99
C GLN A 12 -8.32 -8.02 12.67
N PHE A 13 -8.63 -8.48 13.88
CA PHE A 13 -7.84 -9.46 14.61
C PHE A 13 -7.91 -10.80 13.87
N THR A 14 -6.78 -11.42 13.51
CA THR A 14 -6.78 -12.80 13.01
C THR A 14 -6.98 -13.76 14.19
N PRO A 15 -8.05 -14.57 14.24
CA PRO A 15 -8.21 -15.55 15.30
C PRO A 15 -7.46 -16.80 14.87
N LYS A 16 -6.20 -16.92 15.28
CA LYS A 16 -5.52 -18.20 15.55
C LYS A 16 -4.16 -17.89 16.19
N THR A 17 -4.10 -18.13 17.50
CA THR A 17 -2.87 -18.36 18.28
C THR A 17 -1.81 -17.27 18.16
N VAL A 18 -2.04 -16.11 18.80
CA VAL A 18 -1.02 -15.07 18.95
C VAL A 18 -0.27 -15.34 20.26
N GLU A 19 0.90 -16.00 20.18
CA GLU A 19 1.70 -16.41 21.35
C GLU A 19 2.38 -15.24 22.09
N THR A 20 2.44 -14.04 21.49
CA THR A 20 3.12 -12.89 22.10
C THR A 20 2.28 -11.61 22.11
N GLN A 21 2.22 -10.97 23.28
CA GLN A 21 1.48 -9.73 23.53
C GLN A 21 1.88 -8.58 22.58
N SER A 22 3.13 -8.61 22.09
CA SER A 22 3.71 -7.64 21.16
C SER A 22 3.10 -7.72 19.75
N GLU A 23 2.71 -8.91 19.29
CA GLU A 23 2.07 -9.08 17.97
C GLU A 23 0.59 -8.65 17.99
N ARG A 24 -0.10 -8.78 19.13
CA ARG A 24 -1.48 -8.33 19.35
C ARG A 24 -1.65 -6.80 19.34
N GLN A 25 -0.59 -6.04 19.62
CA GLN A 25 -0.63 -4.57 19.62
C GLN A 25 -0.42 -3.95 18.22
N LYS A 26 -0.04 -4.75 17.22
CA LYS A 26 0.06 -4.28 15.84
C LYS A 26 -1.33 -4.22 15.20
N LEU A 27 -2.01 -3.09 15.38
CA LEU A 27 -3.19 -2.74 14.60
C LEU A 27 -2.82 -2.75 13.11
N MET A 28 -3.26 -3.77 12.38
CA MET A 28 -3.04 -3.87 10.94
C MET A 28 -4.24 -3.27 10.21
N PHE A 29 -4.03 -2.13 9.54
CA PHE A 29 -5.06 -1.51 8.71
C PHE A 29 -4.99 -2.07 7.29
N ARG A 30 -6.12 -2.55 6.77
CA ARG A 30 -6.21 -2.95 5.35
C ARG A 30 -6.34 -1.69 4.50
N VAL A 31 -5.31 -1.41 3.70
CA VAL A 31 -5.30 -0.29 2.74
C VAL A 31 -5.41 -0.84 1.33
N ARG A 32 -6.27 -0.24 0.50
CA ARG A 32 -6.31 -0.51 -0.95
C ARG A 32 -5.70 0.67 -1.69
N ALA A 33 -4.52 0.45 -2.28
CA ALA A 33 -3.91 1.38 -3.22
C ALA A 33 -4.37 1.04 -4.64
N ARG A 34 -4.91 2.03 -5.35
CA ARG A 34 -5.36 1.92 -6.74
C ARG A 34 -4.39 2.68 -7.63
N ILE A 35 -3.93 2.03 -8.69
CA ILE A 35 -3.14 2.65 -9.76
C ILE A 35 -4.10 2.99 -10.90
N ASP A 36 -3.86 4.09 -11.60
CA ASP A 36 -4.66 4.47 -12.77
C ASP A 36 -4.61 3.35 -13.84
N PRO A 37 -5.77 2.83 -14.30
CA PRO A 37 -5.82 1.81 -15.34
C PRO A 37 -5.08 2.20 -16.62
N LYS A 38 -5.06 3.49 -17.00
CA LYS A 38 -4.35 3.98 -18.20
C LYS A 38 -2.84 3.79 -18.07
N LEU A 39 -2.30 4.01 -16.87
CA LEU A 39 -0.88 3.79 -16.58
C LEU A 39 -0.52 2.31 -16.64
N LEU A 40 -1.40 1.45 -16.08
CA LEU A 40 -1.24 0.00 -16.10
C LEU A 40 -1.27 -0.57 -17.53
N GLN A 41 -2.15 -0.07 -18.39
CA GLN A 41 -2.20 -0.50 -19.79
C GLN A 41 -0.89 -0.22 -20.53
N ARG A 42 -0.26 0.94 -20.29
CA ARG A 42 1.04 1.29 -20.88
C ARG A 42 2.18 0.40 -20.37
N HIS A 43 2.09 -0.04 -19.11
CA HIS A 43 3.12 -0.84 -18.43
C HIS A 43 2.72 -2.31 -18.28
N ILE A 44 1.78 -2.80 -19.10
CA ILE A 44 1.17 -4.14 -18.95
C ILE A 44 2.19 -5.28 -19.10
N ALA A 45 3.28 -5.04 -19.82
CA ALA A 45 4.39 -5.99 -19.94
C ALA A 45 5.13 -6.21 -18.61
N MET A 46 5.14 -5.19 -17.74
CA MET A 46 5.81 -5.23 -16.43
C MET A 46 4.88 -5.59 -15.27
N VAL A 47 3.57 -5.37 -15.43
CA VAL A 47 2.60 -5.58 -14.35
C VAL A 47 1.63 -6.70 -14.69
N LYS A 48 1.74 -7.81 -13.95
CA LYS A 48 0.80 -8.94 -13.99
C LYS A 48 0.03 -9.05 -12.68
N THR A 49 -1.19 -9.55 -12.75
CA THR A 49 -2.01 -9.85 -11.56
C THR A 49 -1.34 -10.92 -10.71
N GLY A 50 -1.31 -10.73 -9.39
CA GLY A 50 -0.73 -11.69 -8.45
C GLY A 50 0.77 -11.48 -8.17
N LEU A 51 1.41 -10.48 -8.77
CA LEU A 51 2.77 -10.11 -8.40
C LEU A 51 2.80 -9.47 -7.01
N PRO A 52 3.76 -9.87 -6.14
CA PRO A 52 4.01 -9.15 -4.89
C PRO A 52 4.53 -7.75 -5.23
N GLY A 53 3.95 -6.75 -4.58
CA GLY A 53 4.33 -5.35 -4.74
C GLY A 53 4.51 -4.68 -3.39
N MET A 54 5.41 -3.71 -3.33
CA MET A 54 5.57 -2.85 -2.17
C MET A 54 4.96 -1.48 -2.46
N ALA A 55 4.04 -1.03 -1.60
CA ALA A 55 3.44 0.29 -1.69
C ALA A 55 3.92 1.14 -0.51
N TYR A 56 4.36 2.36 -0.81
CA TYR A 56 4.69 3.35 0.20
C TYR A 56 3.53 4.31 0.35
N VAL A 57 3.07 4.49 1.59
CA VAL A 57 2.02 5.43 1.94
C VAL A 57 2.65 6.59 2.68
N ARG A 58 2.40 7.79 2.18
CA ARG A 58 2.74 9.02 2.88
C ARG A 58 1.52 9.48 3.66
N ILE A 59 1.65 9.54 4.98
CA ILE A 59 0.58 9.92 5.92
C ILE A 59 0.54 11.44 6.09
N ASP A 60 1.71 12.08 6.14
CA ASP A 60 1.86 13.52 6.27
C ASP A 60 2.19 14.15 4.91
N SER A 61 1.36 15.09 4.45
CA SER A 61 1.53 15.79 3.18
C SER A 61 2.72 16.74 3.16
N ASP A 62 3.12 17.25 4.32
CA ASP A 62 4.15 18.28 4.46
C ASP A 62 5.55 17.67 4.44
N THR A 63 5.65 16.39 4.76
CA THR A 63 6.88 15.62 4.61
C THR A 63 7.14 15.31 3.12
N PRO A 64 8.27 15.75 2.53
CA PRO A 64 8.61 15.42 1.15
C PRO A 64 8.97 13.94 1.02
N TRP A 65 8.76 13.37 -0.17
CA TRP A 65 9.23 12.01 -0.45
C TRP A 65 10.76 11.94 -0.41
N PRO A 66 11.37 10.90 0.19
CA PRO A 66 12.80 10.68 0.09
C PRO A 66 13.19 10.47 -1.38
N GLN A 67 14.42 10.86 -1.74
CA GLN A 67 14.90 10.93 -3.13
C GLN A 67 14.67 9.64 -3.94
N LYS A 68 14.76 8.47 -3.29
CA LYS A 68 14.49 7.16 -3.90
C LYS A 68 13.03 6.92 -4.32
N LEU A 69 12.08 7.63 -3.71
CA LEU A 69 10.63 7.55 -4.00
C LEU A 69 10.11 8.80 -4.73
N ALA A 70 10.92 9.85 -4.84
CA ALA A 70 10.52 11.10 -5.47
C ALA A 70 10.31 10.97 -7.00
N ASN A 71 10.97 9.99 -7.63
CA ASN A 71 10.77 9.65 -9.05
C ASN A 71 9.51 8.79 -9.24
N VAL A 72 8.35 9.40 -9.01
CA VAL A 72 7.07 8.75 -9.27
C VAL A 72 6.84 8.73 -10.78
N VAL A 73 6.53 7.56 -11.34
CA VAL A 73 6.09 7.45 -12.74
C VAL A 73 4.83 8.30 -12.90
N LYS A 74 4.97 9.39 -13.65
CA LYS A 74 3.90 10.27 -14.13
C LYS A 74 3.87 10.01 -15.64
N GLU A 75 2.77 9.41 -16.10
CA GLU A 75 2.48 9.05 -17.51
C GLU A 75 3.02 7.70 -18.02
#